data_AF-A0A3C0Z3C7-F1
#
_entry.id   AF-A0A3C0Z3C7-F1
#
_cell.length_a   1.000
_cell.length_b   1.000
_cell.length_c   1.000
_cell.angle_alpha   90.00
_cell.angle_beta   90.00
_cell.angle_gamma   90.00
#
_symmetry.space_group_name_H-M   'P 1'
#
loop_
_entity.id
_entity.type
_entity.pdbx_description
1 polymer ?
#
loop_
_entity_poly.entity_id
_entity_poly.type
_entity_poly.pdbx_seq_one_letter_code
_entity_poly.pdbx_strand_id
1 'polypeptide(L)'
;WFVDDFGHPYYDGPAHYLSGLVSKRLSVRTRYEKPGTIQRSFVAAASRRDLTEAEMAGRAAVRAAMNGHTDVIVTLERAPGSAYECITGLAPLDAVGGKVRTMPSEFLDAAAGELKPAFLRYLRPLVGRLPRFARLG
;
A
#
# COMPACT_ATOMS: atom_id res chain seq x y z
N TRP A 1 4.92 -26.16 -9.73
CA TRP A 1 4.35 -24.84 -9.40
C TRP A 1 4.49 -24.66 -7.90
N PHE A 2 5.24 -23.64 -7.46
CA PHE A 2 5.57 -23.48 -6.03
C PHE A 2 4.31 -23.05 -5.26
N VAL A 3 3.87 -23.90 -4.33
CA VAL A 3 2.87 -23.59 -3.32
C VAL A 3 3.66 -23.26 -2.05
N ASP A 4 3.31 -22.19 -1.33
CA ASP A 4 3.98 -21.87 -0.06
C ASP A 4 3.59 -22.87 1.05
N ASP A 5 4.24 -22.77 2.21
CA ASP A 5 4.00 -23.65 3.36
C ASP A 5 2.57 -23.53 3.93
N PHE A 6 1.78 -22.56 3.47
CA PHE A 6 0.39 -22.30 3.85
C PHE A 6 -0.62 -22.74 2.78
N GLY A 7 -0.16 -23.33 1.67
CA GLY A 7 -1.04 -23.81 0.60
C GLY A 7 -1.39 -22.76 -0.46
N HIS A 8 -0.76 -21.58 -0.44
CA HIS A 8 -1.05 -20.53 -1.42
C HIS A 8 -0.29 -20.74 -2.72
N PRO A 9 -0.99 -20.81 -3.87
CA PRO A 9 -0.34 -20.94 -5.18
C PRO A 9 0.34 -19.65 -5.61
N TYR A 10 1.56 -19.76 -6.16
CA TYR A 10 2.23 -18.63 -6.80
C TYR A 10 1.60 -18.32 -8.16
N TYR A 11 1.03 -17.13 -8.31
CA TYR A 11 0.50 -16.64 -9.58
C TYR A 11 1.54 -15.77 -10.30
N ASP A 12 1.72 -16.00 -11.60
CA ASP A 12 2.63 -15.21 -12.44
C ASP A 12 2.18 -13.73 -12.61
N GLY A 13 0.96 -13.42 -12.16
CA GLY A 13 0.35 -12.10 -12.25
C GLY A 13 -0.30 -11.87 -13.61
N PRO A 14 -1.21 -10.89 -13.73
CA PRO A 14 -2.04 -10.73 -14.93
C PRO A 14 -1.31 -10.08 -16.12
N ALA A 15 -0.12 -9.48 -15.90
CA ALA A 15 0.53 -8.60 -16.87
C ALA A 15 0.87 -9.29 -18.20
N HIS A 16 1.43 -10.50 -18.16
CA HIS A 16 1.78 -11.26 -19.37
C HIS A 16 0.53 -11.60 -20.20
N TYR A 17 -0.52 -12.09 -19.54
CA TYR A 17 -1.80 -12.40 -20.18
C TYR A 17 -2.42 -11.17 -20.85
N LEU A 18 -2.52 -10.05 -20.11
CA LEU A 18 -3.10 -8.81 -20.61
C LEU A 18 -2.29 -8.25 -21.80
N SER A 19 -0.96 -8.30 -21.74
CA SER A 19 -0.08 -7.88 -22.84
C SER A 19 -0.34 -8.68 -24.12
N GLY A 20 -0.50 -10.01 -24.00
CA GLY A 20 -0.87 -10.87 -25.12
C GLY A 20 -2.26 -10.57 -25.67
N LEU A 21 -3.23 -10.31 -24.79
CA LEU A 21 -4.60 -9.96 -25.18
C LEU A 21 -4.65 -8.64 -25.97
N VAL A 22 -3.93 -7.62 -25.51
CA VAL A 22 -3.83 -6.31 -26.19
C VAL A 22 -3.15 -6.46 -27.54
N SER A 23 -2.03 -7.19 -27.62
CA SER A 23 -1.32 -7.40 -28.89
C SER A 23 -2.21 -8.09 -29.94
N LYS A 24 -2.95 -9.13 -29.53
CA LYS A 24 -3.87 -9.85 -30.43
C LYS A 24 -5.04 -9.00 -30.90
N ARG A 25 -5.66 -8.20 -30.01
CA ARG A 25 -6.87 -7.44 -30.34
C ARG A 25 -6.60 -6.14 -31.08
N LEU A 26 -5.47 -5.49 -30.82
CA LEU A 26 -5.14 -4.18 -31.40
C LEU A 26 -4.06 -4.27 -32.48
N SER A 27 -3.48 -5.46 -32.73
CA SER A 27 -2.41 -5.68 -33.71
C SER A 27 -1.18 -4.78 -33.50
N VAL A 28 -0.87 -4.45 -32.24
CA VAL A 28 0.29 -3.65 -31.85
C VAL A 28 1.33 -4.49 -31.10
N ARG A 29 2.59 -4.09 -31.19
CA ARG A 29 3.66 -4.67 -30.35
C ARG A 29 3.48 -4.19 -28.91
N THR A 30 3.42 -5.13 -27.97
CA THR A 30 3.31 -4.84 -26.54
C THR A 30 4.56 -5.26 -25.78
N ARG A 31 4.77 -4.65 -24.61
CA ARG A 31 5.76 -5.03 -23.60
C ARG A 31 5.05 -5.02 -22.24
N TYR A 32 5.51 -5.86 -21.32
CA TYR A 32 5.05 -5.84 -19.94
C TYR A 32 6.24 -5.86 -19.00
N GLU A 33 6.10 -5.20 -17.86
CA GLU A 33 7.11 -5.17 -16.80
C GLU A 33 6.43 -5.57 -15.49
N LYS A 34 7.13 -6.34 -14.67
CA LYS A 34 6.64 -6.81 -13.36
C LYS A 34 7.60 -6.31 -12.29
N PRO A 35 7.32 -5.18 -11.62
CA PRO A 35 8.18 -4.69 -10.57
C PRO A 35 8.06 -5.63 -9.35
N GLY A 36 8.98 -6.59 -9.24
CA GLY A 36 9.01 -7.60 -8.18
C GLY A 36 9.47 -7.01 -6.84
N THR A 37 10.69 -7.31 -6.42
CA THR A 37 11.24 -6.76 -5.16
C THR A 37 11.39 -5.24 -5.21
N ILE A 38 11.65 -4.67 -6.40
CA ILE A 38 11.94 -3.24 -6.56
C ILE A 38 10.80 -2.35 -6.02
N GLN A 39 9.53 -2.70 -6.22
CA GLN A 39 8.42 -1.88 -5.71
C GLN A 39 8.34 -1.82 -4.17
N ARG A 40 8.99 -2.75 -3.45
CA ARG A 40 8.93 -2.85 -1.98
C ARG A 40 10.25 -2.50 -1.29
N SER A 41 11.30 -2.24 -2.05
CA SER A 41 12.66 -2.05 -1.52
C SER A 41 13.39 -0.88 -2.17
N PHE A 42 12.73 -0.10 -3.01
CA PHE A 42 13.32 1.06 -3.66
C PHE A 42 13.29 2.30 -2.75
N VAL A 43 14.20 2.33 -1.77
CA VAL A 43 14.29 3.38 -0.73
C VAL A 43 14.42 4.78 -1.32
N ALA A 44 15.09 4.94 -2.47
CA ALA A 44 15.22 6.24 -3.13
C ALA A 44 13.87 6.84 -3.58
N ALA A 45 12.84 6.01 -3.74
CA ALA A 45 11.47 6.44 -4.05
C ALA A 45 10.52 6.33 -2.86
N ALA A 46 11.02 6.03 -1.65
CA ALA A 46 10.19 5.94 -0.46
C ALA A 46 9.55 7.29 -0.14
N SER A 47 8.26 7.27 0.23
CA SER A 47 7.59 8.47 0.69
C SER A 47 8.22 8.95 1.99
N ARG A 48 8.46 10.26 2.10
CA ARG A 48 8.90 10.87 3.36
C ARG A 48 7.93 10.58 4.51
N ARG A 49 6.62 10.49 4.22
CA ARG A 49 5.61 10.16 5.25
C ARG A 49 5.76 8.73 5.74
N ASP A 50 5.90 7.78 4.82
CA ASP A 50 6.12 6.37 5.16
C ASP A 50 7.36 6.19 6.04
N LEU A 51 8.48 6.84 5.67
CA LEU A 51 9.71 6.81 6.47
C LEU A 51 9.52 7.40 7.88
N THR A 52 8.85 8.55 8.00
CA THR A 52 8.59 9.19 9.30
C THR A 52 7.64 8.36 10.17
N GLU A 53 6.56 7.84 9.60
CA GLU A 53 5.57 7.05 10.33
C GLU A 53 6.13 5.68 10.76
N ALA A 54 6.99 5.07 9.94
CA ALA A 54 7.71 3.85 10.32
C ALA A 54 8.65 4.08 11.51
N GLU A 55 9.40 5.20 11.53
CA GLU A 55 10.23 5.57 12.67
C GLU A 55 9.38 5.85 13.92
N MET A 56 8.27 6.59 13.79
CA MET A 56 7.33 6.85 14.88
C MET A 56 6.81 5.57 15.49
N ALA A 57 6.39 4.61 14.66
CA ALA A 57 5.87 3.32 15.10
C ALA A 57 6.93 2.52 15.89
N GLY A 58 8.16 2.45 15.37
CA GLY A 58 9.27 1.77 16.06
C GLY A 58 9.58 2.40 17.42
N ARG A 59 9.65 3.74 17.49
CA ARG A 59 9.86 4.47 18.76
C ARG A 59 8.73 4.25 19.76
N ALA A 60 7.47 4.24 19.29
CA ALA A 60 6.32 3.98 20.15
C ALA A 60 6.32 2.55 20.70
N ALA A 61 6.73 1.57 19.88
CA ALA A 61 6.84 0.17 20.31
C ALA A 61 7.87 0.01 21.44
N VAL A 62 9.05 0.63 21.31
CA VAL A 62 10.08 0.60 22.37
C VAL A 62 9.56 1.23 23.66
N ARG A 63 8.89 2.40 23.57
CA ARG A 63 8.29 3.04 24.75
C ARG A 63 7.22 2.17 25.41
N ALA A 64 6.36 1.53 24.61
CA ALA A 64 5.33 0.65 25.13
C ALA A 64 5.94 -0.54 25.90
N ALA A 65 6.96 -1.18 25.33
CA ALA A 65 7.68 -2.28 25.98
C ALA A 65 8.36 -1.83 27.28
N MET A 66 9.03 -0.67 27.28
CA MET A 66 9.66 -0.12 28.49
C MET A 66 8.67 0.22 29.61
N ASN A 67 7.43 0.55 29.25
CA ASN A 67 6.34 0.80 30.21
C ASN A 67 5.61 -0.48 30.63
N GLY A 68 6.11 -1.67 30.24
CA GLY A 68 5.55 -2.97 30.64
C GLY A 68 4.33 -3.41 29.84
N HIS A 69 3.99 -2.75 28.72
CA HIS A 69 2.93 -3.23 27.86
C HIS A 69 3.36 -4.52 27.13
N THR A 70 2.47 -5.50 27.12
CA THR A 70 2.61 -6.79 26.44
C THR A 70 1.34 -7.06 25.62
N ASP A 71 1.40 -7.99 24.66
CA ASP A 71 0.27 -8.40 23.82
C ASP A 71 -0.46 -7.27 23.07
N VAL A 72 0.29 -6.24 22.69
CA VAL A 72 -0.21 -5.07 21.93
C VAL A 72 0.59 -4.84 20.64
N ILE A 73 -0.04 -4.17 19.68
CA ILE A 73 0.59 -3.64 18.47
C ILE A 73 0.45 -2.11 18.42
N VAL A 74 1.45 -1.44 17.88
CA VAL A 74 1.38 0.01 17.63
C VAL A 74 0.46 0.28 16.44
N THR A 75 -0.49 1.19 16.62
CA THR A 75 -1.38 1.70 15.57
C THR A 75 -0.86 3.03 15.04
N LEU A 76 -1.14 3.31 13.77
CA LEU A 76 -1.00 4.62 13.16
C LEU A 76 -2.39 5.21 12.97
N GLU A 77 -2.68 6.28 13.69
CA GLU A 77 -4.01 6.88 13.80
C GLU A 77 -4.01 8.25 13.14
N ARG A 78 -4.78 8.36 12.06
CA ARG A 78 -4.94 9.63 11.36
C ARG A 78 -5.79 10.57 12.22
N ALA A 79 -5.24 11.73 12.57
CA ALA A 79 -5.96 12.74 13.33
C ALA A 79 -7.11 13.34 12.49
N PRO A 80 -8.21 13.77 13.14
CA PRO A 80 -9.27 14.48 12.45
C PRO A 80 -8.77 15.87 11.99
N GLY A 81 -9.23 16.32 10.82
CA GLY A 81 -8.91 17.65 10.31
C GLY A 81 -8.69 17.70 8.80
N SER A 82 -8.43 18.90 8.29
CA SER A 82 -8.13 19.15 6.89
C SER A 82 -6.66 18.92 6.53
N ALA A 83 -5.76 19.07 7.52
CA ALA A 83 -4.35 18.73 7.39
C ALA A 83 -4.11 17.26 7.73
N TYR A 84 -3.19 16.62 7.03
CA TYR A 84 -2.81 15.24 7.35
C TYR A 84 -1.85 15.21 8.54
N GLU A 85 -2.31 14.61 9.62
CA GLU A 85 -1.52 14.31 10.80
C GLU A 85 -1.77 12.85 11.23
N CYS A 86 -0.75 12.24 11.82
CA CYS A 86 -0.75 10.87 12.25
C CYS A 86 -0.13 10.81 13.65
N ILE A 87 -0.78 10.08 14.56
CA ILE A 87 -0.29 9.79 15.90
C ILE A 87 -0.17 8.28 16.08
N THR A 88 0.56 7.85 17.09
CA THR A 88 0.65 6.42 17.44
C THR A 88 -0.27 6.08 18.60
N GLY A 89 -0.97 4.96 18.50
CA GLY A 89 -1.72 4.35 19.60
C GLY A 89 -1.26 2.92 19.87
N LEU A 90 -2.02 2.22 20.72
CA LEU A 90 -1.83 0.79 21.01
C LEU A 90 -3.16 0.08 20.85
N ALA A 91 -3.15 -1.07 20.18
CA ALA A 91 -4.29 -1.97 20.11
C ALA A 91 -3.90 -3.36 20.63
N PRO A 92 -4.80 -4.07 21.33
CA PRO A 92 -4.61 -5.48 21.68
C PRO A 92 -4.37 -6.35 20.44
N LEU A 93 -3.46 -7.33 20.52
CA LEU A 93 -3.16 -8.23 19.40
C LEU A 93 -4.37 -9.06 18.97
N ASP A 94 -5.20 -9.52 19.90
CA ASP A 94 -6.43 -10.28 19.62
C ASP A 94 -7.48 -9.45 18.84
N ALA A 95 -7.46 -8.13 19.02
CA ALA A 95 -8.31 -7.21 18.29
C ALA A 95 -7.88 -7.01 16.83
N VAL A 96 -6.66 -7.42 16.45
CA VAL A 96 -6.08 -7.22 15.11
C VAL A 96 -5.78 -8.55 14.40
N GLY A 97 -5.36 -9.57 15.15
CA GLY A 97 -4.98 -10.89 14.63
C GLY A 97 -6.08 -11.52 13.77
N GLY A 98 -5.71 -11.97 12.57
CA GLY A 98 -6.63 -12.59 11.61
C GLY A 98 -7.66 -11.65 10.98
N LYS A 99 -7.71 -10.37 11.36
CA LYS A 99 -8.61 -9.39 10.74
C LYS A 99 -7.96 -8.75 9.52
N VAL A 100 -8.77 -8.51 8.50
CA VAL A 100 -8.32 -7.93 7.23
C VAL A 100 -9.03 -6.59 7.02
N ARG A 101 -8.25 -5.55 6.72
CA ARG A 101 -8.79 -4.29 6.22
C ARG A 101 -8.99 -4.42 4.71
N THR A 102 -10.23 -4.62 4.29
CA THR A 102 -10.59 -4.64 2.86
C THR A 102 -10.53 -3.23 2.26
N MET A 103 -10.34 -3.14 0.95
CA MET A 103 -10.46 -1.87 0.23
C MET A 103 -11.89 -1.34 0.39
N PRO A 104 -12.08 -0.12 0.93
CA PRO A 104 -13.41 0.45 1.08
C PRO A 104 -14.12 0.64 -0.27
N SER A 105 -15.42 0.35 -0.34
CA SER A 105 -16.21 0.44 -1.59
C SER A 105 -16.31 1.87 -2.14
N GLU A 106 -16.15 2.88 -1.28
CA GLU A 106 -16.10 4.28 -1.63
C GLU A 106 -14.78 4.70 -2.30
N PHE A 107 -13.77 3.83 -2.32
CA PHE A 107 -12.49 4.10 -2.98
C PHE A 107 -12.49 3.72 -4.46
N LEU A 108 -13.36 2.81 -4.88
CA LEU A 108 -13.38 2.27 -6.24
C LEU A 108 -14.78 2.33 -6.85
N ASP A 109 -14.88 2.69 -8.12
CA ASP A 109 -16.01 2.36 -8.95
C ASP A 109 -15.75 0.98 -9.58
N ALA A 110 -16.39 -0.05 -9.03
CA ALA A 110 -16.19 -1.43 -9.49
C ALA A 110 -16.71 -1.67 -10.91
N ALA A 111 -17.69 -0.90 -11.38
CA ALA A 111 -18.25 -1.05 -12.72
C ALA A 111 -17.36 -0.37 -13.77
N ALA A 112 -16.83 0.81 -13.45
CA ALA A 112 -15.95 1.56 -14.35
C ALA A 112 -14.48 1.12 -14.27
N GLY A 113 -14.06 0.45 -13.19
CA GLY A 113 -12.65 0.15 -12.94
C GLY A 113 -11.82 1.39 -12.56
N GLU A 114 -12.49 2.45 -12.10
CA GLU A 114 -11.89 3.76 -11.84
C GLU A 114 -11.79 4.06 -10.34
N LEU A 115 -10.77 4.86 -9.98
CA LEU A 115 -10.57 5.33 -8.60
C LEU A 115 -11.51 6.48 -8.28
N LYS A 116 -12.15 6.44 -7.11
CA LYS A 116 -13.01 7.52 -6.62
C LYS A 116 -12.19 8.62 -5.92
N PRO A 117 -12.70 9.87 -5.84
CA PRO A 117 -12.02 10.97 -5.13
C PRO A 117 -11.68 10.66 -3.67
N ALA A 118 -12.45 9.80 -2.99
CA ALA A 118 -12.18 9.38 -1.63
C ALA A 118 -10.83 8.65 -1.49
N PHE A 119 -10.50 7.77 -2.45
CA PHE A 119 -9.20 7.10 -2.48
C PHE A 119 -8.06 8.09 -2.65
N LEU A 120 -8.23 9.05 -3.57
CA LEU A 120 -7.22 10.10 -3.79
C LEU A 120 -7.01 10.95 -2.55
N ARG A 121 -8.06 11.30 -1.81
CA ARG A 121 -7.94 12.01 -0.51
C ARG A 121 -7.19 11.18 0.52
N TYR A 122 -7.44 9.88 0.58
CA TYR A 122 -6.74 8.98 1.49
C TYR A 122 -5.24 8.84 1.14
N LEU A 123 -4.93 8.60 -0.14
CA LEU A 123 -3.59 8.23 -0.61
C LEU A 123 -2.64 9.42 -0.80
N ARG A 124 -3.13 10.57 -1.29
CA ARG A 124 -2.29 11.75 -1.60
C ARG A 124 -1.35 12.16 -0.46
N PRO A 125 -1.79 12.30 0.80
CA PRO A 125 -0.87 12.66 1.86
C PRO A 125 0.18 11.59 2.12
N LEU A 126 -0.14 10.30 1.92
CA LEU A 126 0.77 9.18 2.17
C LEU A 126 1.90 9.11 1.13
N VAL A 127 1.60 9.34 -0.15
CA VAL A 127 2.61 9.30 -1.23
C VAL A 127 3.40 10.60 -1.34
N GLY A 128 2.84 11.71 -0.84
CA GLY A 128 3.46 13.02 -0.92
C GLY A 128 3.47 13.59 -2.35
N ARG A 129 4.47 14.42 -2.64
CA ARG A 129 4.58 15.11 -3.94
C ARG A 129 5.07 14.13 -5.00
N LEU A 130 4.24 13.90 -6.01
CA LEU A 130 4.62 13.10 -7.17
C LEU A 130 5.63 13.84 -8.07
N PRO A 131 6.55 13.12 -8.74
CA PRO A 131 7.45 13.71 -9.71
C PRO A 131 6.67 14.42 -10.82
N ARG A 132 7.12 15.61 -11.22
CA ARG A 132 6.60 16.32 -12.39
C ARG A 132 7.36 15.84 -13.62
N PHE A 133 6.74 14.97 -14.41
CA PHE A 133 7.27 14.62 -15.71
C PHE A 133 7.03 15.75 -16.70
N ALA A 134 8.03 16.09 -17.52
CA ALA A 134 7.84 17.01 -18.62
C ALA A 134 6.89 16.38 -19.65
N ARG A 135 5.95 17.17 -20.19
CA ARG A 135 5.25 16.79 -21.42
C ARG A 135 6.10 17.26 -22.58
N LEU A 136 6.59 16.32 -23.38
CA LEU A 136 7.09 16.64 -24.72
C LEU A 136 5.82 16.82 -25.57
N GLY A 137 5.60 18.04 -26.06
CA GLY A 137 4.53 18.37 -27.00
C GLY A 137 4.86 17.92 -28.41
#